data_AF-A0A084Y1S2-F1
#
_entry.id   AF-A0A084Y1S2-F1
#
_cell.length_a   1.000
_cell.length_b   1.000
_cell.length_c   1.000
_cell.angle_alpha   90.00
_cell.angle_beta   90.00
_cell.angle_gamma   90.00
#
_symmetry.space_group_name_H-M   'P 1'
#
loop_
_entity.id
_entity.type
_entity.pdbx_description
1 polymer ?
#
loop_
_entity_poly.entity_id
_entity_poly.type
_entity_poly.pdbx_seq_one_letter_code
_entity_poly.pdbx_strand_id
1 'polypeptide(L)'
;MAGKRIGDHQVGIYKTHRAKLSQEVAAAKVGISARSARRLDGLTALPSQREARPWRTRADPFEGLWQSEIVPMLEATPALTAMTLLEEMQRRYPGKYADTLLRTLQRRVRTWNACFGREREVFFAQVHPPGRLGLSDFTHAAVLNVTIGGAVLLHLLYQFALAYSGWRYVEIVLGGESFAALSSGLQNAIWMMGGVPEEHRTDSLAAAFNNHAEHEQLTRRYEALCTHYGMRPSRNNLTTGSPISRLLSTG
;
A
#
# COMPACT_ATOMS: atom_id res chain seq x y z
N MET A 1 -26.41 24.52 -13.77
CA MET A 1 -25.67 23.65 -12.82
C MET A 1 -24.99 22.53 -13.58
N ALA A 2 -23.67 22.37 -13.46
CA ALA A 2 -22.94 21.28 -14.11
C ALA A 2 -23.32 19.96 -13.43
N GLY A 3 -24.12 19.13 -14.10
CA GLY A 3 -24.53 17.82 -13.60
C GLY A 3 -23.34 16.88 -13.43
N LYS A 4 -23.37 16.04 -12.39
CA LYS A 4 -22.39 14.96 -12.18
C LYS A 4 -22.27 14.11 -13.46
N ARG A 5 -21.03 13.74 -13.80
CA ARG A 5 -20.75 12.86 -14.95
C ARG A 5 -21.37 11.49 -14.70
N ILE A 6 -22.18 11.01 -15.64
CA ILE A 6 -22.80 9.69 -15.58
C ILE A 6 -21.72 8.64 -15.85
N GLY A 7 -21.45 7.78 -14.86
CA GLY A 7 -20.47 6.69 -14.96
C GLY A 7 -21.09 5.39 -15.47
N ASP A 8 -20.24 4.41 -15.79
CA ASP A 8 -20.65 3.12 -16.35
C ASP A 8 -21.67 2.38 -15.48
N HIS A 9 -21.47 2.39 -14.16
CA HIS A 9 -22.38 1.76 -13.21
C HIS A 9 -23.80 2.33 -13.31
N GLN A 10 -23.93 3.66 -13.40
CA GLN A 10 -25.22 4.32 -13.58
C GLN A 10 -25.84 3.97 -14.93
N VAL A 11 -25.05 3.87 -16.00
CA VAL A 11 -25.53 3.43 -17.32
C VAL A 11 -26.02 1.98 -17.26
N GLY A 12 -25.31 1.10 -16.56
CA GLY A 12 -25.69 -0.30 -16.35
C GLY A 12 -27.02 -0.44 -15.63
N ILE A 13 -27.18 0.22 -14.47
CA ILE A 13 -28.44 0.21 -13.70
C ILE A 13 -29.58 0.80 -14.55
N TYR A 14 -29.32 1.89 -15.28
CA TYR A 14 -30.31 2.48 -16.17
C TYR A 14 -30.76 1.49 -17.26
N LYS A 15 -29.84 0.81 -17.95
CA LYS A 15 -30.18 -0.18 -18.99
C LYS A 15 -31.00 -1.34 -18.40
N THR A 16 -30.66 -1.82 -17.21
CA THR A 16 -31.42 -2.87 -16.51
C THR A 16 -32.85 -2.42 -16.18
N HIS A 17 -33.04 -1.19 -15.70
CA HIS A 17 -34.39 -0.64 -15.47
C HIS A 17 -35.15 -0.36 -16.77
N ARG A 18 -34.46 0.15 -17.78
CA ARG A 18 -35.04 0.53 -19.08
C ARG A 18 -35.60 -0.66 -19.87
N ALA A 19 -35.09 -1.87 -19.60
CA ALA A 19 -35.64 -3.12 -20.15
C ALA A 19 -37.05 -3.46 -19.62
N LYS A 20 -37.43 -2.93 -18.44
CA LYS A 20 -38.71 -3.25 -17.77
C LYS A 20 -39.62 -2.04 -17.55
N LEU A 21 -39.07 -0.83 -17.58
CA LEU A 21 -39.75 0.41 -17.22
C LEU A 21 -39.66 1.44 -18.34
N SER A 22 -40.58 2.42 -18.32
CA SER A 22 -40.51 3.57 -19.22
C SER A 22 -39.22 4.37 -18.97
N GLN A 23 -38.78 5.08 -20.00
CA GLN A 23 -37.55 5.87 -19.97
C GLN A 23 -37.51 6.84 -18.78
N GLU A 24 -38.64 7.50 -18.48
CA GLU A 24 -38.74 8.49 -17.40
C GLU A 24 -38.64 7.85 -16.02
N VAL A 25 -39.28 6.69 -15.82
CA VAL A 25 -39.24 5.96 -14.54
C VAL A 25 -37.85 5.36 -14.32
N ALA A 26 -37.23 4.80 -15.37
CA ALA A 26 -35.86 4.30 -15.29
C ALA A 26 -34.85 5.43 -15.00
N ALA A 27 -35.03 6.60 -15.61
CA ALA A 27 -34.21 7.78 -15.37
C ALA A 27 -34.31 8.28 -13.92
N ALA A 28 -35.55 8.36 -13.40
CA ALA A 28 -35.81 8.78 -12.03
C ALA A 28 -35.17 7.84 -11.01
N LYS A 29 -35.26 6.51 -11.23
CA LYS A 29 -34.63 5.50 -10.34
C LYS A 29 -33.12 5.60 -10.26
N VAL A 30 -32.46 6.08 -11.33
CA VAL A 30 -30.99 6.24 -11.39
C VAL A 30 -30.56 7.67 -11.02
N GLY A 31 -31.52 8.56 -10.76
CA GLY A 31 -31.24 9.96 -10.42
C GLY A 31 -30.69 10.77 -11.60
N ILE A 32 -31.11 10.48 -12.84
CA ILE A 32 -30.69 11.20 -14.05
C ILE A 32 -31.88 11.88 -14.72
N SER A 33 -31.63 12.96 -15.46
CA SER A 33 -32.69 13.67 -16.19
C SER A 33 -33.19 12.87 -17.40
N ALA A 34 -34.46 13.06 -17.77
CA ALA A 34 -35.04 12.45 -18.98
C ALA A 34 -34.23 12.77 -20.25
N ARG A 35 -33.66 13.99 -20.35
CA ARG A 35 -32.74 14.37 -21.44
C ARG A 35 -31.49 13.50 -21.47
N SER A 36 -30.92 13.19 -20.31
CA SER A 36 -29.74 12.32 -20.22
C SER A 36 -30.09 10.88 -20.56
N ALA A 37 -31.25 10.39 -20.11
CA ALA A 37 -31.78 9.07 -20.43
C ALA A 37 -31.97 8.86 -21.93
N ARG A 38 -32.56 9.84 -22.66
CA ARG A 38 -32.63 9.81 -24.13
C ARG A 38 -31.25 9.66 -24.78
N ARG A 39 -30.24 10.36 -24.24
CA ARG A 39 -28.86 10.24 -24.73
C ARG A 39 -28.25 8.86 -24.41
N LEU A 40 -28.64 8.23 -23.30
CA LEU A 40 -28.19 6.89 -22.91
C LEU A 40 -28.82 5.78 -23.76
N ASP A 41 -30.08 5.95 -24.19
CA ASP A 41 -30.77 4.97 -25.05
C ASP A 41 -30.05 4.78 -26.40
N GLY A 42 -29.45 5.84 -26.94
CA GLY A 42 -28.64 5.79 -28.17
C GLY A 42 -27.18 5.37 -27.98
N LEU A 43 -26.75 4.97 -26.78
CA LEU A 43 -25.36 4.57 -26.55
C LEU A 43 -25.09 3.11 -26.93
N THR A 44 -24.25 2.93 -27.94
CA THR A 44 -23.65 1.65 -28.34
C THR A 44 -22.50 1.19 -27.44
N ALA A 45 -21.85 2.11 -26.72
CA ALA A 45 -20.72 1.82 -25.83
C ALA A 45 -20.87 2.55 -24.48
N LEU A 46 -20.27 1.96 -23.42
CA LEU A 46 -20.23 2.57 -22.09
C LEU A 46 -19.39 3.85 -22.08
N PRO A 47 -19.66 4.82 -21.19
CA PRO A 47 -18.86 6.05 -21.07
C PRO A 47 -17.35 5.84 -20.97
N SER A 48 -16.87 4.77 -20.33
CA SER A 48 -15.45 4.42 -20.26
C SER A 48 -14.87 3.85 -21.56
N GLN A 49 -15.69 3.22 -22.38
CA GLN A 49 -15.30 2.58 -23.65
C GLN A 49 -15.25 3.59 -24.81
N ARG A 50 -15.67 4.83 -24.58
CA ARG A 50 -15.61 5.88 -25.58
C ARG A 50 -14.22 6.49 -25.56
N GLU A 51 -13.60 6.55 -26.73
CA GLU A 51 -12.34 7.25 -26.91
C GLU A 51 -12.45 8.68 -26.36
N ALA A 52 -11.46 9.08 -25.58
CA ALA A 52 -11.31 10.46 -25.16
C ALA A 52 -11.20 11.32 -26.42
N ARG A 53 -11.92 12.46 -26.45
CA ARG A 53 -11.90 13.34 -27.64
C ARG A 53 -10.44 13.68 -27.98
N PRO A 54 -9.97 13.39 -29.20
CA PRO A 54 -8.56 13.54 -29.55
C PRO A 54 -8.15 15.01 -29.73
N TRP A 55 -9.09 15.91 -30.01
CA TRP A 55 -8.78 17.33 -30.21
C TRP A 55 -8.85 18.14 -28.91
N ARG A 56 -7.74 18.79 -28.59
CA ARG A 56 -7.71 19.93 -27.66
C ARG A 56 -8.18 21.15 -28.44
N THR A 57 -9.10 21.94 -27.89
CA THR A 57 -9.66 23.10 -28.59
C THR A 57 -8.64 24.24 -28.83
N ARG A 58 -7.50 24.24 -28.13
CA ARG A 58 -6.42 25.23 -28.27
C ARG A 58 -5.05 24.57 -28.06
N ALA A 59 -4.06 25.03 -28.84
CA ALA A 59 -2.64 24.72 -28.65
C ALA A 59 -2.20 25.17 -27.25
N ASP A 60 -1.25 24.45 -26.64
CA ASP A 60 -0.81 24.76 -25.30
C ASP A 60 0.19 25.93 -25.29
N PRO A 61 -0.10 27.03 -24.57
CA PRO A 61 0.79 28.19 -24.56
C PRO A 61 2.19 27.92 -24.00
N PHE A 62 2.36 26.87 -23.19
CA PHE A 62 3.64 26.54 -22.57
C PHE A 62 4.41 25.43 -23.29
N GLU A 63 3.90 24.88 -24.40
CA GLU A 63 4.49 23.70 -25.04
C GLU A 63 5.96 23.88 -25.41
N GLY A 64 6.30 25.03 -26.00
CA GLY A 64 7.67 25.34 -26.42
C GLY A 64 8.65 25.65 -25.29
N LEU A 65 8.16 25.99 -24.10
CA LEU A 65 9.00 26.32 -22.92
C LEU A 65 8.98 25.23 -21.84
N TRP A 66 8.09 24.24 -21.98
CA TRP A 66 7.83 23.28 -20.91
C TRP A 66 9.07 22.47 -20.58
N GLN A 67 9.67 21.83 -21.58
CA GLN A 67 10.84 20.97 -21.39
C GLN A 67 12.14 21.77 -21.25
N SER A 68 12.24 22.91 -21.93
CA SER A 68 13.47 23.71 -21.97
C SER A 68 13.69 24.58 -20.73
N GLU A 69 12.62 25.05 -20.08
CA GLU A 69 12.74 25.99 -18.96
C GLU A 69 11.96 25.57 -17.72
N ILE A 70 10.68 25.21 -17.88
CA ILE A 70 9.81 24.98 -16.72
C ILE A 70 10.17 23.69 -15.97
N VAL A 71 10.45 22.59 -16.69
CA VAL A 71 10.86 21.32 -16.07
C VAL A 71 12.20 21.46 -15.34
N PRO A 72 13.28 22.04 -15.92
CA PRO A 72 14.53 22.27 -15.19
C PRO A 72 14.36 23.10 -13.91
N MET A 73 13.47 24.11 -13.91
CA MET A 73 13.15 24.87 -12.69
C MET A 73 12.50 23.99 -11.62
N LEU A 74 11.53 23.15 -12.00
CA LEU A 74 10.85 22.23 -11.10
C LEU A 74 11.79 21.16 -10.53
N GLU A 75 12.74 20.68 -11.34
CA GLU A 75 13.77 19.73 -10.91
C GLU A 75 14.77 20.38 -9.94
N ALA A 76 15.25 21.58 -10.27
CA ALA A 76 16.19 22.32 -9.43
C ALA A 76 15.56 22.79 -8.12
N THR A 77 14.27 23.11 -8.11
CA THR A 77 13.55 23.59 -6.92
C THR A 77 12.12 23.03 -6.89
N PRO A 78 11.92 21.83 -6.32
CA PRO A 78 10.61 21.16 -6.29
C PRO A 78 9.53 21.90 -5.49
N ALA A 79 9.91 22.87 -4.66
CA ALA A 79 8.98 23.71 -3.91
C ALA A 79 8.36 24.86 -4.74
N LEU A 80 8.82 25.06 -6.00
CA LEU A 80 8.29 26.10 -6.86
C LEU A 80 6.80 25.90 -7.13
N THR A 81 6.04 26.96 -6.90
CA THR A 81 4.61 26.96 -7.19
C THR A 81 4.37 27.32 -8.66
N ALA A 82 3.25 26.87 -9.21
CA ALA A 82 2.83 27.29 -10.54
C ALA A 82 2.61 28.81 -10.67
N MET A 83 2.36 29.53 -9.57
CA MET A 83 2.28 30.98 -9.57
C MET A 83 3.66 31.60 -9.79
N THR A 84 4.65 31.17 -9.01
CA THR A 84 6.05 31.61 -9.14
C THR A 84 6.62 31.32 -10.52
N LEU A 85 6.29 30.15 -11.09
CA LEU A 85 6.66 29.81 -12.47
C LEU A 85 6.01 30.75 -13.48
N LEU A 86 4.74 31.13 -13.30
CA LEU A 86 4.07 32.07 -14.20
C LEU A 86 4.70 33.46 -14.14
N GLU A 87 4.96 33.95 -12.93
CA GLU A 87 5.61 35.25 -12.69
C GLU A 87 7.00 35.27 -13.34
N GLU A 88 7.76 34.18 -13.22
CA GLU A 88 9.08 34.07 -13.85
C GLU A 88 8.98 34.04 -15.38
N MET A 89 7.98 33.36 -15.95
CA MET A 89 7.73 33.39 -17.40
C MET A 89 7.31 34.78 -17.88
N GLN A 90 6.51 35.51 -17.09
CA GLN A 90 6.12 36.89 -17.39
C GLN A 90 7.32 37.86 -17.30
N ARG A 91 8.23 37.62 -16.35
CA ARG A 91 9.47 38.39 -16.19
C ARG A 91 10.44 38.17 -17.35
N ARG A 92 10.63 36.92 -17.79
CA ARG A 92 11.52 36.57 -18.91
C ARG A 92 10.94 36.93 -20.27
N TYR A 93 9.61 36.85 -20.41
CA TYR A 93 8.89 37.09 -21.65
C TYR A 93 7.72 38.08 -21.46
N PRO A 94 8.02 39.38 -21.27
CA PRO A 94 6.99 40.39 -21.07
C PRO A 94 5.94 40.37 -22.19
N GLY A 95 4.67 40.37 -21.81
CA GLY A 95 3.53 40.41 -22.73
C GLY A 95 3.16 39.10 -23.43
N LYS A 96 3.94 38.01 -23.27
CA LYS A 96 3.63 36.71 -23.90
C LYS A 96 2.71 35.81 -23.08
N TYR A 97 2.73 35.94 -21.75
CA TYR A 97 2.00 35.06 -20.84
C TYR A 97 1.02 35.84 -19.97
N ALA A 98 -0.29 35.59 -20.16
CA ALA A 98 -1.35 36.24 -19.37
C ALA A 98 -1.67 35.46 -18.09
N ASP A 99 -2.18 36.14 -17.06
CA ASP A 99 -2.59 35.55 -15.78
C ASP A 99 -3.62 34.43 -15.92
N THR A 100 -4.46 34.49 -16.97
CA THR A 100 -5.46 33.45 -17.29
C THR A 100 -4.83 32.08 -17.55
N LEU A 101 -3.53 32.03 -17.83
CA LEU A 101 -2.77 30.79 -18.04
C LEU A 101 -2.36 30.09 -16.75
N LEU A 102 -2.52 30.73 -15.59
CA LEU A 102 -2.17 30.15 -14.28
C LEU A 102 -2.82 28.78 -14.07
N ARG A 103 -4.11 28.64 -14.42
CA ARG A 103 -4.84 27.36 -14.27
C ARG A 103 -4.28 26.26 -15.17
N THR A 104 -3.78 26.61 -16.36
CA THR A 104 -3.11 25.67 -17.27
C THR A 104 -1.78 25.22 -16.68
N LEU A 105 -1.01 26.16 -16.15
CA LEU A 105 0.30 25.88 -15.55
C LEU A 105 0.16 25.05 -14.27
N GLN A 106 -0.76 25.40 -13.38
CA GLN A 106 -1.11 24.62 -12.19
C GLN A 106 -1.46 23.16 -12.54
N ARG A 107 -2.26 22.95 -13.59
CA ARG A 107 -2.62 21.59 -14.03
C ARG A 107 -1.39 20.82 -14.50
N ARG A 108 -0.52 21.44 -15.31
CA ARG A 108 0.69 20.79 -15.82
C ARG A 108 1.68 20.46 -14.69
N VAL A 109 1.93 21.41 -13.78
CA VAL A 109 2.79 21.19 -12.60
C VAL A 109 2.24 20.06 -11.73
N ARG A 110 0.91 20.00 -11.53
CA ARG A 110 0.29 18.90 -10.78
C ARG A 110 0.48 17.54 -11.45
N THR A 111 0.33 17.47 -12.77
CA THR A 111 0.58 16.24 -13.54
C THR A 111 2.04 15.84 -13.47
N TRP A 112 2.96 16.79 -13.64
CA TRP A 112 4.40 16.53 -13.53
C TRP A 112 4.77 16.04 -12.13
N ASN A 113 4.30 16.70 -11.07
CA ASN A 113 4.50 16.25 -9.68
C ASN A 113 3.91 14.86 -9.38
N ALA A 114 2.90 14.40 -10.13
CA ALA A 114 2.36 13.06 -9.96
C ALA A 114 3.25 11.97 -10.60
N CYS A 115 4.03 12.32 -11.63
CA CYS A 115 4.92 11.41 -12.35
C CYS A 115 6.38 11.49 -11.86
N PHE A 116 6.82 12.67 -11.43
CA PHE A 116 8.22 13.00 -11.14
C PHE A 116 8.40 13.79 -9.83
N GLY A 117 7.31 14.09 -9.12
CA GLY A 117 7.42 14.75 -7.82
C GLY A 117 8.21 13.89 -6.84
N ARG A 118 8.85 14.54 -5.85
CA ARG A 118 9.60 13.85 -4.78
C ARG A 118 8.82 12.64 -4.29
N GLU A 119 9.53 11.55 -4.00
CA GLU A 119 8.98 10.41 -3.30
C GLU A 119 8.15 10.93 -2.13
N ARG A 120 6.83 10.77 -2.23
CA ARG A 120 5.97 10.96 -1.08
C ARG A 120 6.36 9.84 -0.14
N GLU A 121 6.81 10.15 1.07
CA GLU A 121 6.84 9.16 2.14
C GLU A 121 5.42 8.59 2.25
N VAL A 122 5.21 7.40 1.67
CA VAL A 122 3.94 6.71 1.75
C VAL A 122 3.93 6.08 3.14
N PHE A 123 3.34 6.79 4.10
CA PHE A 123 3.14 6.26 5.43
C PHE A 123 1.96 5.28 5.41
N PHE A 124 2.27 3.98 5.41
CA PHE A 124 1.27 2.96 5.72
C PHE A 124 1.21 2.80 7.23
N ALA A 125 0.26 3.48 7.88
CA ALA A 125 0.03 3.33 9.31
C ALA A 125 -0.32 1.86 9.62
N GLN A 126 0.64 1.09 10.16
CA GLN A 126 0.33 -0.22 10.70
C GLN A 126 -0.39 -0.04 12.03
N VAL A 127 -1.71 -0.18 11.99
CA VAL A 127 -2.51 -0.22 13.22
C VAL A 127 -2.41 -1.63 13.78
N HIS A 128 -1.84 -1.77 14.97
CA HIS A 128 -1.81 -3.02 15.73
C HIS A 128 -2.85 -2.93 16.85
N PRO A 129 -4.07 -3.48 16.72
CA PRO A 129 -5.00 -3.53 17.83
C PRO A 129 -4.41 -4.28 19.04
N PRO A 130 -4.74 -3.87 20.28
CA PRO A 130 -4.38 -4.62 21.48
C PRO A 130 -4.78 -6.09 21.38
N GLY A 131 -3.91 -7.00 21.82
CA GLY A 131 -4.19 -8.44 21.82
C GLY A 131 -4.22 -9.11 20.44
N ARG A 132 -4.08 -8.37 19.33
CA ARG A 132 -4.15 -8.97 18.00
C ARG A 132 -2.95 -9.85 17.66
N LEU A 133 -1.73 -9.37 17.88
CA LEU A 133 -0.53 -10.00 17.33
C LEU A 133 0.55 -10.19 18.40
N GLY A 134 0.93 -11.45 18.60
CA GLY A 134 2.13 -11.87 19.31
C GLY A 134 3.24 -12.28 18.33
N LEU A 135 4.45 -11.87 18.63
CA LEU A 135 5.65 -12.14 17.85
C LEU A 135 6.62 -12.95 18.69
N SER A 136 7.12 -14.06 18.15
CA SER A 136 8.21 -14.84 18.74
C SER A 136 9.43 -14.81 17.86
N ASP A 137 10.59 -14.58 18.46
CA ASP A 137 11.89 -14.59 17.79
C ASP A 137 13.00 -15.18 18.67
N PHE A 138 14.11 -15.59 18.05
CA PHE A 138 15.32 -16.04 18.72
C PHE A 138 16.47 -15.09 18.40
N THR A 139 17.26 -14.75 19.42
CA THR A 139 18.45 -13.93 19.25
C THR A 139 19.68 -14.69 19.75
N HIS A 140 20.67 -14.87 18.87
CA HIS A 140 21.98 -15.38 19.27
C HIS A 140 22.69 -14.38 20.18
N ALA A 141 22.93 -14.78 21.42
CA ALA A 141 23.53 -13.91 22.45
C ALA A 141 25.03 -14.17 22.67
N ALA A 142 25.69 -14.88 21.73
CA ALA A 142 27.11 -15.18 21.81
C ALA A 142 27.98 -13.92 21.93
N VAL A 143 27.59 -12.82 21.28
CA VAL A 143 28.30 -11.53 21.35
C VAL A 143 28.36 -10.94 22.76
N LEU A 144 27.46 -11.34 23.67
CA LEU A 144 27.45 -10.88 25.05
C LEU A 144 28.60 -11.48 25.89
N ASN A 145 29.25 -12.55 25.40
CA ASN A 145 30.39 -13.21 26.06
C ASN A 145 30.13 -13.55 27.55
N VAL A 146 28.92 -14.00 27.87
CA VAL A 146 28.53 -14.38 29.23
C VAL A 146 29.34 -15.60 29.68
N THR A 147 29.85 -15.57 30.91
CA THR A 147 30.58 -16.69 31.52
C THR A 147 29.93 -17.17 32.82
N ILE A 148 29.81 -18.47 33.01
CA ILE A 148 29.38 -19.10 34.28
C ILE A 148 30.50 -20.00 34.78
N GLY A 149 30.96 -19.78 36.01
CA GLY A 149 32.05 -20.58 36.59
C GLY A 149 33.37 -20.51 35.80
N GLY A 150 33.60 -19.41 35.08
CA GLY A 150 34.77 -19.22 34.21
C GLY A 150 34.67 -19.84 32.82
N ALA A 151 33.60 -20.57 32.50
CA ALA A 151 33.35 -21.10 31.16
C ALA A 151 32.40 -20.19 30.36
N VAL A 152 32.66 -20.02 29.07
CA VAL A 152 31.78 -19.27 28.15
C VAL A 152 30.46 -20.00 27.98
N LEU A 153 29.35 -19.29 28.20
CA LEU A 153 28.00 -19.79 28.00
C LEU A 153 27.49 -19.39 26.61
N LEU A 154 27.51 -20.33 25.67
CA LEU A 154 26.81 -20.17 24.40
C LEU A 154 25.31 -20.34 24.62
N HIS A 155 24.55 -19.26 24.42
CA HIS A 155 23.11 -19.23 24.67
C HIS A 155 22.37 -18.41 23.62
N LEU A 156 21.07 -18.67 23.52
CA LEU A 156 20.12 -17.87 22.76
C LEU A 156 19.11 -17.24 23.71
N LEU A 157 18.52 -16.15 23.28
CA LEU A 157 17.37 -15.55 23.94
C LEU A 157 16.14 -15.85 23.09
N TYR A 158 15.20 -16.60 23.65
CA TYR A 158 13.84 -16.64 23.13
C TYR A 158 13.14 -15.36 23.58
N GLN A 159 12.50 -14.66 22.66
CA GLN A 159 11.72 -13.47 22.96
C GLN A 159 10.31 -13.62 22.41
N PHE A 160 9.33 -13.29 23.26
CA PHE A 160 7.94 -13.05 22.86
C PHE A 160 7.60 -11.57 23.06
N ALA A 161 6.86 -10.97 22.12
CA ALA A 161 6.41 -9.58 22.21
C ALA A 161 4.99 -9.37 21.68
N LEU A 162 4.19 -8.54 22.36
CA LEU A 162 2.93 -8.03 21.83
C LEU A 162 3.16 -6.80 20.94
N ALA A 163 2.64 -6.82 19.72
CA ALA A 163 2.85 -5.76 18.73
C ALA A 163 2.28 -4.38 19.15
N TYR A 164 1.18 -4.37 19.93
CA TYR A 164 0.55 -3.12 20.37
C TYR A 164 1.25 -2.49 21.59
N SER A 165 1.39 -3.26 22.68
CA SER A 165 1.87 -2.73 23.96
C SER A 165 3.38 -2.78 24.13
N GLY A 166 4.07 -3.58 23.31
CA GLY A 166 5.50 -3.86 23.50
C GLY A 166 5.80 -4.68 24.76
N TRP A 167 4.79 -5.25 25.42
CA TRP A 167 5.00 -6.21 26.51
C TRP A 167 5.86 -7.37 26.00
N ARG A 168 6.87 -7.76 26.78
CA ARG A 168 7.88 -8.73 26.37
C ARG A 168 8.09 -9.78 27.45
N TYR A 169 8.31 -11.00 26.98
CA TYR A 169 8.84 -12.11 27.77
C TYR A 169 10.13 -12.59 27.12
N VAL A 170 11.14 -12.89 27.93
CA VAL A 170 12.45 -13.37 27.46
C VAL A 170 12.90 -14.52 28.33
N GLU A 171 13.38 -15.60 27.73
CA GLU A 171 14.02 -16.71 28.44
C GLU A 171 15.30 -17.18 27.74
N ILE A 172 16.19 -17.80 28.51
CA ILE A 172 17.48 -18.31 28.03
C ILE A 172 17.29 -19.72 27.49
N VAL A 173 17.81 -19.97 26.29
CA VAL A 173 17.76 -21.28 25.63
C VAL A 173 19.17 -21.84 25.45
N LEU A 174 19.41 -23.02 26.04
CA LEU A 174 20.67 -23.76 26.02
C LEU A 174 20.50 -25.02 25.16
N GLY A 175 20.49 -24.86 23.85
CA GLY A 175 20.23 -26.01 22.95
C GLY A 175 19.95 -25.67 21.50
N GLY A 176 20.05 -24.39 21.11
CA GLY A 176 19.76 -23.94 19.76
C GLY A 176 18.29 -23.64 19.53
N GLU A 177 17.99 -23.18 18.32
CA GLU A 177 16.62 -22.93 17.86
C GLU A 177 15.93 -24.27 17.62
N SER A 178 14.86 -24.54 18.35
CA SER A 178 14.11 -25.79 18.23
C SER A 178 12.63 -25.57 18.51
N PHE A 179 11.79 -26.48 18.02
CA PHE A 179 10.36 -26.44 18.32
C PHE A 179 10.09 -26.49 19.82
N ALA A 180 10.85 -27.30 20.57
CA ALA A 180 10.68 -27.43 22.01
C ALA A 180 10.91 -26.10 22.73
N ALA A 181 11.99 -25.39 22.37
CA ALA A 181 12.28 -24.06 22.88
C ALA A 181 11.17 -23.06 22.52
N LEU A 182 10.69 -23.04 21.26
CA LEU A 182 9.58 -22.18 20.87
C LEU A 182 8.33 -22.47 21.69
N SER A 183 7.93 -23.74 21.77
CA SER A 183 6.68 -24.13 22.42
C SER A 183 6.70 -23.83 23.93
N SER A 184 7.84 -24.08 24.58
CA SER A 184 8.04 -23.77 26.00
C SER A 184 7.96 -22.27 26.23
N GLY A 185 8.75 -21.51 25.48
CA GLY A 185 8.81 -20.06 25.64
C GLY A 185 7.48 -19.38 25.37
N LEU A 186 6.76 -19.81 24.32
CA LEU A 186 5.45 -19.26 23.99
C LEU A 186 4.42 -19.57 25.08
N GLN A 187 4.39 -20.80 25.59
CA GLN A 187 3.53 -21.19 26.70
C GLN A 187 3.82 -20.35 27.95
N ASN A 188 5.10 -20.22 28.32
CA ASN A 188 5.52 -19.44 29.49
C ASN A 188 5.12 -17.97 29.34
N ALA A 189 5.31 -17.39 28.16
CA ALA A 189 4.93 -16.01 27.85
C ALA A 189 3.41 -15.79 28.00
N ILE A 190 2.61 -16.66 27.40
CA ILE A 190 1.13 -16.60 27.44
C ILE A 190 0.63 -16.73 28.89
N TRP A 191 1.19 -17.68 29.64
CA TRP A 191 0.80 -17.92 31.03
C TRP A 191 1.17 -16.74 31.93
N MET A 192 2.36 -16.15 31.73
CA MET A 192 2.79 -14.97 32.49
C MET A 192 1.96 -13.73 32.14
N MET A 193 1.61 -13.55 30.87
CA MET A 193 0.76 -12.46 30.42
C MET A 193 -0.69 -12.61 30.91
N GLY A 194 -1.13 -13.84 31.20
CA GLY A 194 -2.50 -14.14 31.60
C GLY A 194 -3.51 -14.05 30.46
N GLY A 195 -3.07 -14.15 29.21
CA GLY A 195 -3.91 -14.04 28.02
C GLY A 195 -3.24 -14.56 26.77
N VAL A 196 -4.00 -14.74 25.70
CA VAL A 196 -3.53 -15.28 24.41
C VAL A 196 -3.79 -14.25 23.30
N PRO A 197 -2.83 -13.93 22.42
CA PRO A 197 -3.10 -13.07 21.28
C PRO A 197 -3.98 -13.77 20.23
N GLU A 198 -4.69 -13.02 19.38
CA GLU A 198 -5.47 -13.63 18.29
C GLU A 198 -4.58 -14.32 17.24
N GLU A 199 -3.44 -13.72 16.92
CA GLU A 199 -2.48 -14.17 15.93
C GLU A 199 -1.11 -14.31 16.57
N HIS A 200 -0.41 -15.38 16.20
CA HIS A 200 0.97 -15.60 16.56
C HIS A 200 1.82 -15.72 15.30
N ARG A 201 2.97 -15.05 15.30
CA ARG A 201 3.93 -15.08 14.19
C ARG A 201 5.33 -15.39 14.69
N THR A 202 6.03 -16.22 13.95
CA THR A 202 7.45 -16.53 14.12
C THR A 202 8.06 -16.91 12.76
N ASP A 203 9.30 -16.50 12.54
CA ASP A 203 10.11 -16.80 11.35
C ASP A 203 11.37 -17.61 11.68
N SER A 204 11.84 -17.58 12.94
CA SER A 204 13.10 -18.21 13.36
C SER A 204 13.13 -19.72 13.12
N LEU A 205 12.00 -20.41 13.26
CA LEU A 205 11.94 -21.87 13.07
C LEU A 205 12.14 -22.33 11.62
N ALA A 206 11.82 -21.50 10.62
CA ALA A 206 11.91 -21.89 9.22
C ALA A 206 13.35 -21.86 8.69
N ALA A 207 14.23 -21.05 9.29
CA ALA A 207 15.62 -20.91 8.88
C ALA A 207 16.55 -22.00 9.45
N ALA A 208 16.13 -22.72 10.50
CA ALA A 208 16.96 -23.65 11.25
C ALA A 208 17.04 -25.09 10.69
N PHE A 209 16.25 -25.45 9.66
CA PHE A 209 16.18 -26.83 9.15
C PHE A 209 16.45 -26.93 7.64
N ASN A 210 17.39 -27.80 7.27
CA ASN A 210 17.90 -27.95 5.90
C ASN A 210 17.08 -28.90 5.01
N ASN A 211 16.09 -29.63 5.55
CA ASN A 211 15.33 -30.64 4.80
C ASN A 211 13.82 -30.34 4.74
N HIS A 212 13.21 -30.62 3.58
CA HIS A 212 11.81 -30.34 3.29
C HIS A 212 10.84 -31.10 4.22
N ALA A 213 11.13 -32.36 4.52
CA ALA A 213 10.28 -33.19 5.40
C ALA A 213 10.24 -32.68 6.85
N GLU A 214 11.37 -32.19 7.37
CA GLU A 214 11.45 -31.63 8.72
C GLU A 214 10.68 -30.30 8.82
N HIS A 215 10.76 -29.48 7.77
CA HIS A 215 10.02 -28.22 7.67
C HIS A 215 8.50 -28.43 7.64
N GLU A 216 8.00 -29.46 6.92
CA GLU A 216 6.57 -29.81 6.93
C GLU A 216 6.10 -30.28 8.31
N GLN A 217 6.87 -31.16 8.97
CA GLN A 217 6.53 -31.66 10.29
C GLN A 217 6.49 -30.52 11.33
N LEU A 218 7.45 -29.59 11.25
CA LEU A 218 7.52 -28.41 12.10
C LEU A 218 6.32 -27.49 11.91
N THR A 219 5.95 -27.25 10.65
CA THR A 219 4.75 -26.47 10.29
C THR A 219 3.51 -27.06 10.96
N ARG A 220 3.31 -28.37 10.85
CA ARG A 220 2.15 -29.05 11.48
C ARG A 220 2.17 -28.94 13.00
N ARG A 221 3.34 -29.10 13.63
CA ARG A 221 3.48 -28.97 15.09
C ARG A 221 3.20 -27.55 15.57
N TYR A 222 3.65 -26.55 14.81
CA TYR A 222 3.38 -25.14 15.08
C TYR A 222 1.90 -24.79 14.90
N GLU A 223 1.27 -25.23 13.82
CA GLU A 223 -0.16 -25.04 13.59
C GLU A 223 -0.99 -25.70 14.70
N ALA A 224 -0.61 -26.91 15.14
CA ALA A 224 -1.25 -27.59 16.25
C ALA A 224 -1.10 -26.83 17.58
N LEU A 225 0.08 -26.27 17.85
CA LEU A 225 0.33 -25.43 19.03
C LEU A 225 -0.55 -24.16 19.01
N CYS A 226 -0.60 -23.46 17.87
CA CYS A 226 -1.47 -22.31 17.72
C CYS A 226 -2.95 -22.68 17.93
N THR A 227 -3.39 -23.79 17.33
CA THR A 227 -4.76 -24.31 17.49
C THR A 227 -5.08 -24.64 18.94
N HIS A 228 -4.15 -25.24 19.68
CA HIS A 228 -4.33 -25.58 21.09
C HIS A 228 -4.64 -24.36 21.96
N TYR A 229 -3.97 -23.24 21.70
CA TYR A 229 -4.19 -21.98 22.42
C TYR A 229 -5.29 -21.10 21.81
N GLY A 230 -5.90 -21.50 20.68
CA GLY A 230 -6.89 -20.70 19.97
C GLY A 230 -6.30 -19.53 19.16
N MET A 231 -5.00 -19.58 18.85
CA MET A 231 -4.29 -18.60 18.03
C MET A 231 -4.36 -18.94 16.55
N ARG A 232 -4.36 -17.92 15.69
CA ARG A 232 -4.14 -18.07 14.24
C ARG A 232 -2.64 -17.99 13.93
N PRO A 233 -2.04 -19.03 13.31
CA PRO A 233 -0.66 -18.94 12.86
C PRO A 233 -0.54 -17.97 11.68
N SER A 234 0.42 -17.05 11.74
CA SER A 234 0.79 -16.14 10.65
C SER A 234 2.26 -16.33 10.29
N ARG A 235 2.57 -16.22 8.99
CA ARG A 235 3.95 -16.15 8.48
C ARG A 235 4.21 -14.74 7.96
N ASN A 236 5.47 -14.30 8.00
CA ASN A 236 5.87 -13.14 7.21
C ASN A 236 5.69 -13.51 5.74
N ASN A 237 4.73 -12.87 5.07
CA ASN A 237 4.75 -12.85 3.62
C ASN A 237 6.02 -12.10 3.25
N LEU A 238 6.96 -12.79 2.58
CA LEU A 238 7.98 -12.11 1.79
C LEU A 238 7.21 -11.09 0.96
N THR A 239 7.38 -9.81 1.28
CA THR A 239 6.82 -8.76 0.45
C THR A 239 7.60 -8.87 -0.84
N THR A 240 7.06 -9.62 -1.81
CA THR A 240 7.38 -9.42 -3.20
C THR A 240 7.13 -7.94 -3.42
N GLY A 241 8.21 -7.18 -3.52
CA GLY A 241 8.16 -5.81 -3.98
C GLY A 241 7.26 -5.78 -5.22
N SER A 242 6.31 -4.85 -5.19
CA SER A 242 5.40 -4.57 -6.29
C SER A 242 6.10 -4.78 -7.65
N PRO A 243 5.58 -5.63 -8.55
CA PRO A 243 6.17 -5.82 -9.86
C PRO A 243 5.80 -4.63 -10.74
N ILE A 244 6.58 -3.54 -10.66
CA ILE A 244 6.57 -2.45 -11.65
C ILE A 244 7.96 -2.33 -12.31
N SER A 245 8.60 -3.46 -12.58
CA SER A 245 9.85 -3.48 -13.36
C SER A 245 9.95 -4.74 -14.22
N ARG A 246 9.00 -4.90 -15.15
CA ARG A 246 9.24 -5.76 -16.32
C ARG A 246 8.40 -5.33 -17.50
N LEU A 247 8.78 -4.23 -18.14
CA LEU A 247 8.53 -3.93 -19.54
C LEU A 247 9.54 -2.84 -19.91
N LEU A 248 10.64 -3.25 -20.54
CA LEU A 248 11.52 -2.52 -21.47
C LEU A 248 12.87 -3.26 -21.52
N SER A 249 12.86 -4.41 -22.19
CA SER A 249 14.06 -5.07 -22.73
C SER A 249 13.63 -5.88 -23.95
N THR A 250 13.20 -5.15 -24.97
CA THR A 250 13.24 -5.61 -26.36
C THR A 250 13.70 -4.40 -27.18
N GLY A 251 15.00 -4.38 -27.42
CA GLY A 251 15.75 -3.56 -28.35
C GLY A 251 16.99 -4.36 -28.69
#